data_AF-A0AA36I324-F1
#
_entry.id   AF-A0AA36I324-F1
#
_cell.length_a   1.000
_cell.length_b   1.000
_cell.length_c   1.000
_cell.angle_alpha   90.00
_cell.angle_beta   90.00
_cell.angle_gamma   90.00
#
_symmetry.space_group_name_H-M   'P 1'
#
loop_
_entity.id
_entity.type
_entity.pdbx_description
1 polymer ?
#
loop_
_entity_poly.entity_id
_entity_poly.type
_entity_poly.pdbx_seq_one_letter_code
_entity_poly.pdbx_strand_id
1 'polypeptide(L)'
;MAMASVKDGQEGIFKVVHERVAVRAGPSVKALPLKVLQRGAQLRGTVQCNGDPWLRLSIASIKEHKLALQKDETAYVLIDGASVGLGQLLRPVAAKVEVAARPPAAEQTGATGEFIVVHTKVVVRCAPSTDARLLGGRLKGALVSATPCDIERQPWLQLADGEGWMLADGAALGLGRLLEPVADPLDLLAWARQQQLTSAGASVTWTERTEPALQHLEAEAMRQVSELNHACECAAVRNILIDSGFLQPEDATLGAQGMASAVLRQLLRRRAGELVLGEELGGLWGVKAFEDYLQQKVLPIAPYYCRLVLPEGPPARLLVLCHGGFVRGDDLQGEALALRSMLPGLAIALPEAPNLVEGELRVWWPLEGKEPLRAPAAALSRLQATVEWLQGRFQGLPMAIGGFSQGAMLVAQGLTRLREPPPKGAIFLSGLAVTFQAADVPCLALHGDCDDRVRLADAKLVQSKTHIPLEVFPGLGHEISDAVLDRVAAFCEEKCCLCRKEPSSLPRRRRSCCRRRGRQSCCGG
;
A
#
# COMPACT_ATOMS: atom_id res chain seq x y z
N MET A 1 -42.16 -30.74 -24.83
CA MET A 1 -41.63 -30.25 -23.54
C MET A 1 -41.28 -28.77 -23.71
N ALA A 2 -41.96 -27.87 -22.99
CA ALA A 2 -41.59 -26.46 -22.99
C ALA A 2 -40.21 -26.32 -22.33
N MET A 3 -39.25 -25.70 -23.02
CA MET A 3 -37.92 -25.48 -22.47
C MET A 3 -37.99 -24.47 -21.32
N ALA A 4 -37.24 -24.72 -20.25
CA ALA A 4 -37.06 -23.73 -19.19
C ALA A 4 -36.44 -22.46 -19.81
N SER A 5 -37.18 -21.36 -19.77
CA SER A 5 -36.72 -20.05 -20.23
C SER A 5 -35.44 -19.68 -19.46
N VAL A 6 -34.33 -19.54 -20.19
CA VAL A 6 -33.08 -19.01 -19.65
C VAL A 6 -33.22 -17.49 -19.55
N LYS A 7 -32.89 -16.91 -18.39
CA LYS A 7 -33.03 -15.46 -18.16
C LYS A 7 -31.74 -14.73 -18.51
N ASP A 8 -31.87 -13.51 -19.03
CA ASP A 8 -30.73 -12.60 -19.22
C ASP A 8 -30.01 -12.35 -17.89
N GLY A 9 -28.68 -12.32 -17.90
CA GLY A 9 -27.86 -12.17 -16.70
C GLY A 9 -27.75 -13.43 -15.83
N GLN A 10 -28.39 -14.56 -16.21
CA GLN A 10 -28.27 -15.80 -15.45
C GLN A 10 -26.85 -16.36 -15.54
N GLU A 11 -26.18 -16.49 -14.40
CA GLU A 11 -24.91 -17.22 -14.30
C GLU A 11 -25.16 -18.71 -14.08
N GLY A 12 -24.35 -19.56 -14.72
CA GLY A 12 -24.49 -21.00 -14.54
C GLY A 12 -23.49 -21.85 -15.30
N ILE A 13 -23.61 -23.16 -15.09
CA ILE A 13 -22.89 -24.19 -15.85
C ILE A 13 -23.80 -24.72 -16.95
N PHE A 14 -23.30 -24.75 -18.17
CA PHE A 14 -23.99 -25.24 -19.36
C PHE A 14 -23.22 -26.40 -19.95
N LYS A 15 -23.94 -27.41 -20.45
CA LYS A 15 -23.36 -28.55 -21.16
C LYS A 15 -23.68 -28.46 -22.63
N VAL A 16 -22.67 -28.66 -23.48
CA VAL A 16 -22.84 -28.76 -24.92
C VAL A 16 -23.67 -30.01 -25.23
N VAL A 17 -24.86 -29.83 -25.82
CA VAL A 17 -25.78 -30.91 -26.17
C VAL A 17 -25.81 -31.21 -27.67
N HIS A 18 -25.46 -30.23 -28.50
CA HIS A 18 -25.24 -30.43 -29.93
C HIS A 18 -23.90 -31.14 -30.19
N GLU A 19 -23.73 -31.77 -31.36
CA GLU A 19 -22.52 -32.52 -31.71
C GLU A 19 -21.26 -31.63 -31.58
N ARG A 20 -21.34 -30.44 -32.16
CA ARG A 20 -20.29 -29.41 -32.16
C ARG A 20 -20.89 -28.03 -31.99
N VAL A 21 -20.22 -27.15 -31.25
CA VAL A 21 -20.61 -25.74 -31.10
C VAL A 21 -19.39 -24.83 -31.20
N ALA A 22 -19.50 -23.75 -31.96
CA ALA A 22 -18.43 -22.77 -32.11
C ALA A 22 -18.42 -21.76 -30.94
N VAL A 23 -17.24 -21.54 -30.37
CA VAL A 23 -16.92 -20.42 -29.49
C VAL A 23 -16.48 -19.25 -30.38
N ARG A 24 -17.01 -18.06 -30.14
CA ARG A 24 -16.78 -16.87 -30.97
C ARG A 24 -16.34 -15.67 -30.14
N ALA A 25 -15.67 -14.72 -30.78
CA ALA A 25 -15.18 -13.48 -30.15
C ALA A 25 -16.30 -12.49 -29.77
N GLY A 26 -17.52 -12.70 -30.27
CA GLY A 26 -18.68 -11.85 -29.97
C GLY A 26 -19.99 -12.63 -30.05
N PRO A 27 -21.11 -12.09 -29.52
CA PRO A 27 -22.43 -12.73 -29.52
C PRO A 27 -23.11 -12.60 -30.90
N SER A 28 -22.46 -13.14 -31.93
CA SER A 28 -22.97 -13.13 -33.30
C SER A 28 -22.45 -14.34 -34.08
N VAL A 29 -23.30 -14.94 -34.92
CA VAL A 29 -22.90 -16.03 -35.81
C VAL A 29 -21.90 -15.60 -36.88
N LYS A 30 -21.73 -14.29 -37.09
CA LYS A 30 -20.71 -13.70 -37.99
C LYS A 30 -19.40 -13.36 -37.26
N ALA A 31 -19.37 -13.38 -35.92
CA ALA A 31 -18.15 -13.08 -35.18
C ALA A 31 -17.06 -14.15 -35.40
N LEU A 32 -15.80 -13.75 -35.27
CA LEU A 32 -14.63 -14.61 -35.49
C LEU A 32 -14.75 -15.91 -34.65
N PRO A 33 -14.73 -17.10 -35.28
CA PRO A 33 -14.71 -18.35 -34.54
C PRO A 33 -13.33 -18.55 -33.90
N LEU A 34 -13.32 -18.73 -32.59
CA LEU A 34 -12.12 -18.92 -31.79
C LEU A 34 -11.78 -20.41 -31.63
N LYS A 35 -12.80 -21.24 -31.40
CA LYS A 35 -12.65 -22.68 -31.15
C LYS A 35 -13.96 -23.42 -31.41
N VAL A 36 -13.89 -24.74 -31.60
CA VAL A 36 -15.08 -25.61 -31.62
C VAL A 36 -15.04 -26.55 -30.42
N LEU A 37 -16.14 -26.62 -29.69
CA LEU A 37 -16.34 -27.52 -28.56
C LEU A 37 -17.21 -28.69 -28.98
N GLN A 38 -16.90 -29.87 -28.43
CA GLN A 38 -17.61 -31.12 -28.70
C GLN A 38 -18.74 -31.34 -27.70
N ARG A 39 -19.73 -32.15 -28.08
CA ARG A 39 -20.80 -32.63 -27.19
C ARG A 39 -20.24 -33.12 -25.87
N GLY A 40 -20.82 -32.66 -24.77
CA GLY A 40 -20.44 -33.05 -23.42
C GLY A 40 -19.53 -32.06 -22.69
N ALA A 41 -18.87 -31.13 -23.41
CA ALA A 41 -18.09 -30.06 -22.79
C ALA A 41 -18.96 -29.22 -21.85
N GLN A 42 -18.37 -28.80 -20.72
CA GLN A 42 -19.03 -27.94 -19.73
C GLN A 42 -18.45 -26.52 -19.81
N LEU A 43 -19.34 -25.53 -19.71
CA LEU A 43 -19.03 -24.12 -19.85
C LEU A 43 -19.64 -23.34 -18.71
N ARG A 44 -18.87 -22.43 -18.14
CA ARG A 44 -19.30 -21.50 -17.10
C ARG A 44 -19.39 -20.11 -17.68
N GLY A 45 -20.52 -19.45 -17.49
CA GLY A 45 -20.71 -18.11 -18.02
C GLY A 45 -22.00 -17.45 -17.57
N THR A 46 -22.18 -16.24 -18.07
CA THR A 46 -23.37 -15.40 -17.85
C THR A 46 -24.15 -15.33 -19.15
N VAL A 47 -25.45 -15.57 -19.08
CA VAL A 47 -26.34 -15.50 -20.24
C VAL A 47 -26.55 -14.05 -20.67
N GLN A 48 -26.51 -13.80 -21.97
CA GLN A 48 -26.80 -12.51 -22.61
C GLN A 48 -27.85 -12.69 -23.71
N CYS A 49 -28.98 -11.98 -23.59
CA CYS A 49 -30.17 -12.15 -24.46
C CYS A 49 -30.47 -10.91 -25.31
N ASN A 50 -29.47 -10.36 -26.00
CA ASN A 50 -29.69 -9.29 -26.99
C ASN A 50 -30.04 -9.88 -28.37
N GLY A 51 -31.19 -10.54 -28.46
CA GLY A 51 -31.62 -11.32 -29.62
C GLY A 51 -31.54 -12.82 -29.34
N ASP A 52 -30.72 -13.54 -30.11
CA ASP A 52 -30.44 -14.96 -29.81
C ASP A 52 -29.74 -15.08 -28.44
N PRO A 53 -30.00 -16.14 -27.66
CA PRO A 53 -29.39 -16.31 -26.35
C PRO A 53 -27.93 -16.76 -26.49
N TRP A 54 -26.98 -15.96 -25.97
CA TRP A 54 -25.56 -16.28 -25.93
C TRP A 54 -25.06 -16.48 -24.50
N LEU A 55 -24.10 -17.37 -24.32
CA LEU A 55 -23.38 -17.57 -23.06
C LEU A 55 -22.04 -16.85 -23.15
N ARG A 56 -21.85 -15.77 -22.38
CA ARG A 56 -20.56 -15.11 -22.20
C ARG A 56 -19.70 -15.93 -21.24
N LEU A 57 -18.59 -16.48 -21.73
CA LEU A 57 -17.72 -17.36 -20.93
C LEU A 57 -17.00 -16.60 -19.83
N SER A 58 -16.94 -17.22 -18.64
CA SER A 58 -16.12 -16.78 -17.52
C SER A 58 -14.63 -16.98 -17.80
N ILE A 59 -13.77 -16.22 -17.09
CA ILE A 59 -12.31 -16.36 -17.17
C ILE A 59 -11.87 -17.81 -16.88
N ALA A 60 -12.54 -18.49 -15.94
CA ALA A 60 -12.27 -19.88 -15.60
C ALA A 60 -12.49 -20.82 -16.81
N SER A 61 -13.63 -20.73 -17.49
CA SER A 61 -13.89 -21.55 -18.69
C SER A 61 -12.99 -21.19 -19.87
N ILE A 62 -12.60 -19.92 -20.02
CA ILE A 62 -11.63 -19.50 -21.04
C ILE A 62 -10.28 -20.21 -20.83
N LYS A 63 -9.78 -20.22 -19.59
CA LYS A 63 -8.54 -20.91 -19.21
C LYS A 63 -8.64 -22.42 -19.36
N GLU A 64 -9.72 -23.02 -18.85
CA GLU A 64 -9.98 -24.47 -18.90
C GLU A 64 -9.98 -24.99 -20.34
N HIS A 65 -10.62 -24.27 -21.24
CA HIS A 65 -10.71 -24.65 -22.65
C HIS A 65 -9.57 -24.10 -23.51
N LYS A 66 -8.51 -23.54 -22.91
CA LYS A 66 -7.31 -23.01 -23.59
C LYS A 66 -7.66 -22.12 -24.79
N LEU A 67 -8.54 -21.15 -24.58
CA LEU A 67 -8.89 -20.15 -25.61
C LEU A 67 -7.79 -19.09 -25.65
N ALA A 68 -7.17 -18.91 -26.82
CA ALA A 68 -6.17 -17.85 -27.04
C ALA A 68 -6.91 -16.52 -27.28
N LEU A 69 -7.01 -15.71 -26.22
CA LEU A 69 -7.61 -14.38 -26.23
C LEU A 69 -6.54 -13.34 -25.89
N GLN A 70 -6.63 -12.15 -26.50
CA GLN A 70 -5.85 -11.00 -26.07
C GLN A 70 -6.38 -10.45 -24.73
N LYS A 71 -5.57 -9.63 -24.05
CA LYS A 71 -5.94 -9.00 -22.79
C LYS A 71 -7.26 -8.25 -22.96
N ASP A 72 -8.23 -8.51 -22.07
CA ASP A 72 -9.58 -7.93 -22.04
C ASP A 72 -10.60 -8.45 -23.08
N GLU A 73 -10.24 -9.44 -23.90
CA GLU A 73 -11.21 -10.07 -24.82
C GLU A 73 -12.17 -11.05 -24.09
N THR A 74 -13.35 -11.23 -24.67
CA THR A 74 -14.39 -12.14 -24.16
C THR A 74 -14.74 -13.18 -25.21
N ALA A 75 -15.30 -14.31 -24.77
CA ALA A 75 -15.71 -15.39 -25.65
C ALA A 75 -17.19 -15.75 -25.41
N TYR A 76 -17.90 -16.07 -26.48
CA TYR A 76 -19.33 -16.32 -26.48
C TYR A 76 -19.67 -17.65 -27.15
N VAL A 77 -20.70 -18.32 -26.65
CA VAL A 77 -21.22 -19.57 -27.22
C VAL A 77 -22.74 -19.45 -27.36
N LEU A 78 -23.27 -19.73 -28.54
CA LEU A 78 -24.70 -19.65 -28.79
C LEU A 78 -25.43 -20.76 -28.01
N ILE A 79 -26.46 -20.40 -27.24
CA ILE A 79 -27.21 -21.33 -26.38
C ILE A 79 -28.26 -22.07 -27.20
N ASP A 80 -28.98 -21.36 -28.06
CA ASP A 80 -30.00 -21.90 -28.94
C ASP A 80 -29.74 -21.43 -30.38
N GLY A 81 -29.50 -22.40 -31.27
CA GLY A 81 -29.23 -22.21 -32.69
C GLY A 81 -30.48 -22.32 -33.56
N ALA A 82 -31.70 -22.13 -33.02
CA ALA A 82 -32.93 -22.10 -33.81
C ALA A 82 -32.85 -21.09 -34.98
N SER A 83 -32.23 -19.92 -34.78
CA SER A 83 -32.03 -18.90 -35.81
C SER A 83 -31.15 -19.35 -36.99
N VAL A 84 -30.37 -20.43 -36.80
CA VAL A 84 -29.51 -21.04 -37.82
C VAL A 84 -29.90 -22.49 -38.14
N GLY A 85 -31.08 -22.94 -37.70
CA GLY A 85 -31.61 -24.28 -38.00
C GLY A 85 -30.95 -25.44 -37.22
N LEU A 86 -30.22 -25.16 -36.14
CA LEU A 86 -29.48 -26.17 -35.36
C LEU A 86 -30.19 -26.58 -34.05
N GLY A 87 -31.22 -25.84 -33.63
CA GLY A 87 -31.92 -26.06 -32.36
C GLY A 87 -31.02 -25.84 -31.14
N GLN A 88 -31.32 -26.50 -30.02
CA GLN A 88 -30.60 -26.27 -28.76
C GLN A 88 -29.13 -26.72 -28.82
N LEU A 89 -28.21 -25.79 -28.54
CA LEU A 89 -26.78 -26.02 -28.57
C LEU A 89 -26.20 -26.27 -27.18
N LEU A 90 -26.67 -25.52 -26.20
CA LEU A 90 -26.31 -25.63 -24.79
C LEU A 90 -27.54 -25.92 -23.95
N ARG A 91 -27.38 -26.80 -22.95
CA ARG A 91 -28.40 -27.05 -21.94
C ARG A 91 -27.85 -26.63 -20.57
N PRO A 92 -28.58 -25.85 -19.76
CA PRO A 92 -28.18 -25.59 -18.39
C PRO A 92 -28.03 -26.92 -17.67
N VAL A 93 -26.86 -27.14 -17.06
CA VAL A 93 -26.71 -28.18 -16.07
C VAL A 93 -27.40 -27.60 -14.85
N ALA A 94 -28.64 -28.07 -14.60
CA ALA A 94 -29.32 -27.78 -13.34
C ALA A 94 -28.26 -27.95 -12.27
N ALA A 95 -28.00 -26.90 -11.49
CA ALA A 95 -27.10 -27.00 -10.37
C ALA A 95 -27.64 -28.18 -9.58
N LYS A 96 -26.97 -29.33 -9.74
CA LYS A 96 -27.12 -30.40 -8.80
C LYS A 96 -26.62 -29.68 -7.57
N VAL A 97 -27.56 -29.26 -6.73
CA VAL A 97 -27.30 -29.19 -5.32
C VAL A 97 -26.96 -30.65 -5.02
N GLU A 98 -25.72 -31.03 -5.35
CA GLU A 98 -24.96 -31.92 -4.49
C GLU A 98 -25.05 -31.16 -3.17
N VAL A 99 -26.09 -31.52 -2.42
CA VAL A 99 -25.95 -31.66 -0.99
C VAL A 99 -24.77 -32.61 -0.89
N ALA A 100 -23.55 -32.06 -1.01
CA ALA A 100 -22.35 -32.72 -0.60
C ALA A 100 -22.73 -33.16 0.80
N ALA A 101 -22.81 -34.48 1.00
CA ALA A 101 -22.99 -35.05 2.31
C ALA A 101 -22.08 -34.21 3.21
N ARG A 102 -22.71 -33.51 4.16
CA ARG A 102 -22.04 -32.53 5.02
C ARG A 102 -20.70 -33.16 5.36
N PRO A 103 -19.56 -32.59 4.90
CA PRO A 103 -18.29 -33.25 5.06
C PRO A 103 -18.16 -33.65 6.52
N PRO A 104 -17.64 -34.85 6.82
CA PRO A 104 -17.46 -35.30 8.20
C PRO A 104 -16.90 -34.11 8.99
N ALA A 105 -17.53 -33.81 10.13
CA ALA A 105 -17.25 -32.59 10.88
C ALA A 105 -15.74 -32.50 11.11
N ALA A 106 -15.09 -31.56 10.44
CA ALA A 106 -13.66 -31.37 10.53
C ALA A 106 -13.34 -30.93 11.96
N GLU A 107 -12.62 -31.74 12.70
CA GLU A 107 -12.17 -31.37 14.03
C GLU A 107 -10.94 -30.48 13.85
N GLN A 108 -11.08 -29.20 14.20
CA GLN A 108 -9.95 -28.28 14.16
C GLN A 108 -8.95 -28.70 15.24
N THR A 109 -7.73 -29.02 14.81
CA THR A 109 -6.67 -29.51 15.71
C THR A 109 -5.72 -28.42 16.17
N GLY A 110 -5.89 -27.19 15.67
CA GLY A 110 -5.09 -26.03 16.04
C GLY A 110 -5.62 -24.72 15.46
N ALA A 111 -5.00 -23.62 15.87
CA ALA A 111 -5.30 -22.29 15.34
C ALA A 111 -4.85 -22.16 13.87
N THR A 112 -5.48 -21.23 13.14
CA THR A 112 -5.00 -20.83 11.82
C THR A 112 -3.56 -20.33 11.91
N GLY A 113 -2.68 -20.88 11.07
CA GLY A 113 -1.26 -20.56 11.03
C GLY A 113 -0.71 -20.61 9.62
N GLU A 114 0.59 -20.31 9.47
CA GLU A 114 1.29 -20.48 8.20
C GLU A 114 1.93 -21.86 8.11
N PHE A 115 1.85 -22.46 6.93
CA PHE A 115 2.44 -23.75 6.60
C PHE A 115 3.29 -23.61 5.34
N ILE A 116 4.41 -24.31 5.27
CA ILE A 116 5.24 -24.40 4.08
C ILE A 116 5.06 -25.77 3.42
N VAL A 117 4.93 -25.76 2.09
CA VAL A 117 4.89 -26.98 1.30
C VAL A 117 6.28 -27.60 1.25
N VAL A 118 6.46 -28.79 1.82
CA VAL A 118 7.76 -29.49 1.88
C VAL A 118 7.91 -30.57 0.80
N HIS A 119 6.79 -31.04 0.25
CA HIS A 119 6.76 -31.99 -0.87
C HIS A 119 6.85 -31.26 -2.22
N THR A 120 7.33 -31.93 -3.28
CA THR A 120 7.55 -31.34 -4.62
C THR A 120 6.35 -30.53 -5.13
N LYS A 121 5.15 -31.07 -4.90
CA LYS A 121 3.87 -30.43 -5.19
C LYS A 121 2.79 -31.00 -4.27
N VAL A 122 1.89 -30.15 -3.80
CA VAL A 122 0.71 -30.55 -3.02
C VAL A 122 -0.55 -29.96 -3.67
N VAL A 123 -1.60 -30.75 -3.77
CA VAL A 123 -2.80 -30.42 -4.53
C VAL A 123 -3.83 -29.75 -3.62
N VAL A 124 -4.47 -28.68 -4.12
CA VAL A 124 -5.60 -28.01 -3.46
C VAL A 124 -6.89 -28.64 -3.96
N ARG A 125 -7.80 -29.00 -3.06
CA ARG A 125 -9.04 -29.74 -3.34
C ARG A 125 -10.26 -29.04 -2.79
N CYS A 126 -11.42 -29.25 -3.41
CA CYS A 126 -12.66 -28.60 -2.97
C CYS A 126 -13.25 -29.18 -1.67
N ALA A 127 -12.79 -30.35 -1.26
CA ALA A 127 -13.14 -31.02 -0.02
C ALA A 127 -11.91 -31.79 0.48
N PRO A 128 -11.85 -32.10 1.78
CA PRO A 128 -10.73 -32.82 2.39
C PRO A 128 -10.82 -34.32 2.13
N SER A 129 -10.68 -34.69 0.86
CA SER A 129 -10.67 -36.06 0.39
C SER A 129 -9.71 -36.19 -0.80
N THR A 130 -8.99 -37.30 -0.89
CA THR A 130 -8.10 -37.60 -2.02
C THR A 130 -8.83 -37.85 -3.34
N ASP A 131 -10.15 -37.99 -3.30
CA ASP A 131 -11.01 -38.13 -4.47
C ASP A 131 -11.75 -36.83 -4.83
N ALA A 132 -11.67 -35.82 -3.96
CA ALA A 132 -12.30 -34.53 -4.19
C ALA A 132 -11.71 -33.81 -5.42
N ARG A 133 -12.56 -33.03 -6.10
CA ARG A 133 -12.18 -32.26 -7.30
C ARG A 133 -10.96 -31.39 -7.02
N LEU A 134 -9.97 -31.48 -7.91
CA LEU A 134 -8.77 -30.64 -7.85
C LEU A 134 -9.12 -29.19 -8.21
N LEU A 135 -8.67 -28.26 -7.39
CA LEU A 135 -8.80 -26.82 -7.62
C LEU A 135 -7.50 -26.20 -8.10
N GLY A 136 -6.36 -26.80 -7.73
CA GLY A 136 -5.03 -26.32 -8.12
C GLY A 136 -3.92 -27.09 -7.43
N GLY A 137 -2.75 -26.49 -7.31
CA GLY A 137 -1.67 -27.03 -6.50
C GLY A 137 -0.68 -25.95 -6.07
N ARG A 138 0.10 -26.25 -5.05
CA ARG A 138 1.19 -25.43 -4.52
C ARG A 138 2.50 -26.22 -4.66
N LEU A 139 3.57 -25.55 -5.05
CA LEU A 139 4.89 -26.16 -5.24
C LEU A 139 5.69 -26.13 -3.94
N LYS A 140 6.74 -26.96 -3.85
CA LYS A 140 7.67 -26.95 -2.72
C LYS A 140 8.17 -25.52 -2.42
N GLY A 141 8.15 -25.13 -1.16
CA GLY A 141 8.53 -23.79 -0.69
C GLY A 141 7.38 -22.77 -0.65
N ALA A 142 6.23 -23.07 -1.25
CA ALA A 142 5.06 -22.19 -1.17
C ALA A 142 4.55 -22.10 0.27
N LEU A 143 4.25 -20.88 0.71
CA LEU A 143 3.58 -20.61 1.98
C LEU A 143 2.07 -20.63 1.79
N VAL A 144 1.35 -21.21 2.75
CA VAL A 144 -0.12 -21.19 2.78
C VAL A 144 -0.59 -20.84 4.19
N SER A 145 -1.59 -19.97 4.28
CA SER A 145 -2.30 -19.73 5.54
C SER A 145 -3.47 -20.71 5.63
N ALA A 146 -3.50 -21.50 6.69
CA ALA A 146 -4.52 -22.54 6.82
C ALA A 146 -4.81 -22.90 8.28
N THR A 147 -5.98 -23.47 8.51
CA THR A 147 -6.37 -24.07 9.78
C THR A 147 -6.15 -25.59 9.72
N PRO A 148 -5.35 -26.17 10.62
CA PRO A 148 -5.18 -27.61 10.68
C PRO A 148 -6.46 -28.29 11.20
N CYS A 149 -6.86 -29.34 10.50
CA CYS A 149 -8.06 -30.11 10.76
C CYS A 149 -7.75 -31.60 10.64
N ASP A 150 -8.28 -32.42 11.55
CA ASP A 150 -8.26 -33.87 11.39
C ASP A 150 -9.60 -34.35 10.85
N ILE A 151 -9.51 -35.17 9.79
CA ILE A 151 -10.67 -35.72 9.11
C ILE A 151 -10.41 -37.19 8.88
N GLU A 152 -11.16 -38.03 9.61
CA GLU A 152 -10.99 -39.49 9.58
C GLU A 152 -9.55 -39.93 9.93
N ARG A 153 -8.92 -39.24 10.90
CA ARG A 153 -7.51 -39.44 11.32
C ARG A 153 -6.47 -39.12 10.24
N GLN A 154 -6.87 -38.41 9.20
CA GLN A 154 -5.97 -37.88 8.20
C GLN A 154 -5.84 -36.36 8.40
N PRO A 155 -4.61 -35.82 8.50
CA PRO A 155 -4.41 -34.41 8.76
C PRO A 155 -4.56 -33.61 7.47
N TRP A 156 -5.50 -32.68 7.48
CA TRP A 156 -5.79 -31.75 6.40
C TRP A 156 -5.58 -30.31 6.87
N LEU A 157 -5.36 -29.43 5.92
CA LEU A 157 -5.31 -27.99 6.12
C LEU A 157 -6.46 -27.36 5.35
N GLN A 158 -7.31 -26.60 6.05
CA GLN A 158 -8.32 -25.75 5.44
C GLN A 158 -7.72 -24.38 5.12
N LEU A 159 -7.64 -24.02 3.85
CA LEU A 159 -7.06 -22.73 3.45
C LEU A 159 -7.91 -21.57 3.97
N ALA A 160 -7.26 -20.55 4.54
CA ALA A 160 -7.91 -19.44 5.22
C ALA A 160 -8.75 -18.54 4.28
N ASP A 161 -8.38 -18.49 3.00
CA ASP A 161 -9.10 -17.80 1.92
C ASP A 161 -10.36 -18.55 1.43
N GLY A 162 -10.59 -19.77 1.94
CA GLY A 162 -11.68 -20.64 1.49
C GLY A 162 -11.42 -21.29 0.13
N GLU A 163 -10.20 -21.21 -0.43
CA GLU A 163 -9.86 -21.79 -1.73
C GLU A 163 -9.86 -23.31 -1.73
N GLY A 164 -9.88 -23.97 -0.57
CA GLY A 164 -10.05 -25.40 -0.46
C GLY A 164 -9.24 -26.04 0.65
N TRP A 165 -8.84 -27.28 0.42
CA TRP A 165 -8.20 -28.16 1.38
C TRP A 165 -6.91 -28.73 0.80
N MET A 166 -5.90 -28.87 1.65
CA MET A 166 -4.62 -29.51 1.31
C MET A 166 -4.31 -30.62 2.30
N LEU A 167 -3.84 -31.77 1.82
CA LEU A 167 -3.43 -32.87 2.69
C LEU A 167 -2.11 -32.50 3.37
N ALA A 168 -2.07 -32.46 4.70
CA ALA A 168 -0.88 -32.04 5.46
C ALA A 168 0.16 -33.17 5.54
N ASP A 169 -0.31 -34.41 5.72
CA ASP A 169 0.53 -35.60 5.78
C ASP A 169 -0.01 -36.70 4.87
N GLY A 170 0.78 -37.07 3.88
CA GLY A 170 0.50 -38.11 2.90
C GLY A 170 1.15 -39.45 3.26
N ALA A 171 1.59 -39.68 4.49
CA ALA A 171 2.17 -40.96 4.93
C ALA A 171 1.27 -42.16 4.61
N ALA A 172 -0.05 -42.03 4.78
CA ALA A 172 -1.02 -43.07 4.40
C ALA A 172 -1.03 -43.41 2.90
N LEU A 173 -0.50 -42.52 2.05
CA LEU A 173 -0.37 -42.67 0.60
C LEU A 173 1.09 -42.94 0.18
N GLY A 174 2.01 -43.11 1.12
CA GLY A 174 3.44 -43.29 0.86
C GLY A 174 4.18 -42.01 0.42
N LEU A 175 3.59 -40.82 0.63
CA LEU A 175 4.19 -39.53 0.25
C LEU A 175 4.94 -38.84 1.40
N GLY A 176 4.74 -39.30 2.64
CA GLY A 176 5.26 -38.65 3.84
C GLY A 176 4.63 -37.27 4.09
N ARG A 177 5.31 -36.44 4.89
CA ARG A 177 4.85 -35.09 5.25
C ARG A 177 4.79 -34.20 4.00
N LEU A 178 3.65 -33.54 3.80
CA LEU A 178 3.38 -32.71 2.62
C LEU A 178 3.49 -31.22 2.92
N LEU A 179 3.00 -30.81 4.10
CA LEU A 179 3.13 -29.47 4.65
C LEU A 179 3.67 -29.54 6.08
N GLU A 180 4.40 -28.50 6.45
CA GLU A 180 4.96 -28.34 7.79
C GLU A 180 4.55 -26.97 8.34
N PRO A 181 4.09 -26.87 9.61
CA PRO A 181 3.86 -25.58 10.23
C PRO A 181 5.14 -24.76 10.20
N VAL A 182 5.03 -23.51 9.78
CA VAL A 182 6.12 -22.55 9.95
C VAL A 182 6.19 -22.27 11.44
N ALA A 183 7.16 -22.88 12.14
CA ALA A 183 7.55 -22.43 13.47
C ALA A 183 7.78 -20.91 13.39
N ASP A 184 7.30 -20.16 14.39
CA ASP A 184 7.23 -18.69 14.39
C ASP A 184 8.36 -18.11 13.52
N PRO A 185 8.06 -17.50 12.36
CA PRO A 185 9.07 -17.17 11.36
C PRO A 185 10.12 -16.14 11.85
N LEU A 186 9.98 -15.64 13.07
CA LEU A 186 10.98 -14.86 13.78
C LEU A 186 12.02 -15.72 14.51
N ASP A 187 11.73 -16.98 14.85
CA ASP A 187 12.70 -17.90 15.47
C ASP A 187 13.68 -18.45 14.41
N LEU A 188 14.57 -17.57 13.97
CA LEU A 188 15.67 -17.84 13.04
C LEU A 188 16.55 -18.98 13.52
N LEU A 189 16.70 -19.13 14.83
CA LEU A 189 17.44 -20.22 15.45
C LEU A 189 16.73 -21.55 15.24
N ALA A 190 15.41 -21.62 15.44
CA ALA A 190 14.62 -22.82 15.13
C ALA A 190 14.61 -23.13 13.63
N TRP A 191 14.45 -22.13 12.76
CA TRP A 191 14.51 -22.33 11.31
C TRP A 191 15.89 -22.84 10.86
N ALA A 192 16.97 -22.21 11.31
CA ALA A 192 18.32 -22.61 10.94
C ALA A 192 18.70 -23.98 11.52
N ARG A 193 18.20 -24.33 12.72
CA ARG A 193 18.31 -25.68 13.30
C ARG A 193 17.55 -26.72 12.47
N GLN A 194 16.36 -26.40 11.97
CA GLN A 194 15.59 -27.29 11.07
C GLN A 194 16.29 -27.51 9.71
N GLN A 195 16.99 -26.50 9.19
CA GLN A 195 17.74 -26.60 7.94
C GLN A 195 19.09 -27.33 8.07
N GLN A 196 19.51 -27.74 9.28
CA GLN A 196 20.73 -28.56 9.50
C GLN A 196 20.71 -29.91 8.75
N LEU A 197 19.57 -30.34 8.22
CA LEU A 197 19.40 -31.70 7.69
C LEU A 197 19.09 -31.81 6.19
N THR A 198 19.18 -30.74 5.38
CA THR A 198 18.87 -30.89 3.94
C THR A 198 19.89 -30.28 3.00
N SER A 199 20.63 -31.18 2.31
CA SER A 199 20.84 -31.27 0.85
C SER A 199 22.17 -31.97 0.50
N ALA A 200 23.16 -31.97 1.41
CA ALA A 200 24.51 -32.46 1.09
C ALA A 200 25.24 -33.24 2.21
N GLY A 201 24.62 -33.49 3.37
CA GLY A 201 25.28 -34.22 4.46
C GLY A 201 26.44 -33.47 5.14
N ALA A 202 26.65 -32.20 4.80
CA ALA A 202 27.59 -31.33 5.52
C ALA A 202 26.92 -30.80 6.79
N SER A 203 27.45 -31.20 7.95
CA SER A 203 27.12 -30.60 9.24
C SER A 203 27.58 -29.15 9.24
N VAL A 204 26.66 -28.20 9.23
CA VAL A 204 26.98 -26.81 9.56
C VAL A 204 27.35 -26.79 11.04
N THR A 205 28.64 -26.64 11.34
CA THR A 205 29.14 -26.57 12.71
C THR A 205 28.81 -25.19 13.26
N TRP A 206 27.78 -25.13 14.10
CA TRP A 206 27.47 -23.94 14.89
C TRP A 206 28.66 -23.62 15.78
N THR A 207 29.26 -22.44 15.59
CA THR A 207 30.33 -21.96 16.47
C THR A 207 29.74 -21.02 17.50
N GLU A 208 30.42 -20.81 18.62
CA GLU A 208 30.06 -19.78 19.62
C GLU A 208 29.97 -18.36 19.01
N ARG A 209 30.41 -18.16 17.76
CA ARG A 209 30.34 -16.88 17.04
C ARG A 209 29.09 -16.70 16.18
N THR A 210 28.44 -17.78 15.74
CA THR A 210 27.34 -17.69 14.76
C THR A 210 25.98 -17.35 15.38
N GLU A 211 25.73 -17.76 16.61
CA GLU A 211 24.46 -17.49 17.31
C GLU A 211 24.29 -16.00 17.71
N PRO A 212 25.29 -15.33 18.30
CA PRO A 212 25.20 -13.87 18.53
C PRO A 212 25.04 -13.06 17.24
N ALA A 213 25.63 -13.52 16.13
CA ALA A 213 25.50 -12.86 14.83
C ALA A 213 24.06 -12.97 14.28
N LEU A 214 23.41 -14.13 14.43
CA LEU A 214 22.00 -14.29 14.04
C LEU A 214 21.06 -13.46 14.91
N GLN A 215 21.28 -13.42 16.22
CA GLN A 215 20.49 -12.57 17.14
C GLN A 215 20.62 -11.09 16.79
N HIS A 216 21.84 -10.63 16.46
CA HIS A 216 22.05 -9.27 16.00
C HIS A 216 21.33 -8.98 14.68
N LEU A 217 21.37 -9.91 13.73
CA LEU A 217 20.65 -9.80 12.45
C LEU A 217 19.13 -9.78 12.64
N GLU A 218 18.60 -10.55 13.58
CA GLU A 218 17.17 -10.56 13.93
C GLU A 218 16.74 -9.19 14.46
N ALA A 219 17.46 -8.67 15.46
CA ALA A 219 17.17 -7.36 16.05
C ALA A 219 17.24 -6.24 15.01
N GLU A 220 18.24 -6.25 14.14
CA GLU A 220 18.39 -5.27 13.08
C GLU A 220 17.28 -5.39 12.03
N ALA A 221 16.90 -6.62 11.67
CA ALA A 221 15.81 -6.83 10.72
C ALA A 221 14.45 -6.43 11.31
N MET A 222 14.20 -6.65 12.60
CA MET A 222 13.00 -6.15 13.30
C MET A 222 12.95 -4.61 13.32
N ARG A 223 14.08 -3.95 13.53
CA ARG A 223 14.19 -2.49 13.44
C ARG A 223 13.81 -2.00 12.03
N GLN A 224 14.40 -2.61 10.99
CA GLN A 224 14.13 -2.28 9.58
C GLN A 224 12.67 -2.53 9.20
N VAL A 225 12.04 -3.57 9.73
CA VAL A 225 10.62 -3.88 9.52
C VAL A 225 9.71 -2.86 10.18
N SER A 226 10.05 -2.39 11.37
CA SER A 226 9.30 -1.32 12.02
C SER A 226 9.30 -0.04 11.17
N GLU A 227 10.42 0.28 10.52
CA GLU A 227 10.51 1.39 9.57
C GLU A 227 9.69 1.12 8.30
N LEU A 228 9.74 -0.11 7.78
CA LEU A 228 9.00 -0.53 6.60
C LEU A 228 7.49 -0.63 6.83
N ASN A 229 7.02 -0.91 8.04
CA ASN A 229 5.60 -1.00 8.36
C ASN A 229 4.88 0.28 7.90
N HIS A 230 5.41 1.44 8.24
CA HIS A 230 4.82 2.70 7.81
C HIS A 230 4.96 2.92 6.30
N ALA A 231 6.13 2.56 5.74
CA ALA A 231 6.40 2.72 4.32
C ALA A 231 5.50 1.84 3.44
N CYS A 232 5.11 0.64 3.90
CA CYS A 232 4.26 -0.30 3.15
C CYS A 232 2.81 0.20 2.97
N GLU A 233 2.38 1.23 3.72
CA GLU A 233 1.13 1.92 3.44
C GLU A 233 1.19 2.72 2.12
N CYS A 234 2.39 3.11 1.68
CA CYS A 234 2.62 3.80 0.42
C CYS A 234 2.58 2.83 -0.77
N ALA A 235 1.68 3.06 -1.72
CA ALA A 235 1.54 2.22 -2.91
C ALA A 235 2.82 2.16 -3.77
N ALA A 236 3.55 3.27 -3.88
CA ALA A 236 4.80 3.32 -4.62
C ALA A 236 5.87 2.41 -3.99
N VAL A 237 5.98 2.43 -2.65
CA VAL A 237 6.88 1.54 -1.91
C VAL A 237 6.51 0.08 -2.14
N ARG A 238 5.21 -0.27 -2.06
CA ARG A 238 4.74 -1.63 -2.33
C ARG A 238 5.16 -2.12 -3.71
N ASN A 239 4.95 -1.32 -4.74
CA ASN A 239 5.30 -1.69 -6.11
C ASN A 239 6.81 -1.91 -6.25
N ILE A 240 7.65 -1.06 -5.66
CA ILE A 240 9.11 -1.23 -5.66
C ILE A 240 9.52 -2.54 -4.97
N LEU A 241 8.90 -2.87 -3.83
CA LEU A 241 9.17 -4.11 -3.11
C LEU A 241 8.74 -5.35 -3.90
N ILE A 242 7.64 -5.29 -4.65
CA ILE A 242 7.19 -6.35 -5.55
C ILE A 242 8.15 -6.50 -6.73
N ASP A 243 8.49 -5.41 -7.41
CA ASP A 243 9.39 -5.41 -8.57
C ASP A 243 10.79 -5.91 -8.21
N SER A 244 11.21 -5.73 -6.96
CA SER A 244 12.50 -6.19 -6.44
C SER A 244 12.45 -7.60 -5.84
N GLY A 245 11.28 -8.25 -5.87
CA GLY A 245 11.06 -9.62 -5.41
C GLY A 245 11.13 -9.79 -3.88
N PHE A 246 10.96 -8.72 -3.11
CA PHE A 246 10.79 -8.78 -1.65
C PHE A 246 9.35 -9.10 -1.25
N LEU A 247 8.40 -8.75 -2.10
CA LEU A 247 6.99 -9.13 -2.00
C LEU A 247 6.57 -9.87 -3.27
N GLN A 248 5.63 -10.80 -3.14
CA GLN A 248 4.89 -11.33 -4.27
C GLN A 248 3.68 -10.44 -4.57
N PRO A 249 3.13 -10.44 -5.80
CA PRO A 249 1.95 -9.66 -6.13
C PRO A 249 0.74 -9.94 -5.21
N GLU A 250 0.57 -11.18 -4.76
CA GLU A 250 -0.45 -11.59 -3.80
C GLU A 250 -0.28 -10.93 -2.41
N ASP A 251 0.96 -10.64 -2.00
CA ASP A 251 1.26 -9.99 -0.73
C ASP A 251 0.75 -8.53 -0.69
N ALA A 252 0.43 -7.93 -1.84
CA ALA A 252 -0.14 -6.57 -1.92
C ALA A 252 -1.52 -6.46 -1.25
N THR A 253 -2.18 -7.59 -1.01
CA THR A 253 -3.45 -7.67 -0.28
C THR A 253 -3.26 -7.71 1.23
N LEU A 254 -2.03 -7.95 1.70
CA LEU A 254 -1.72 -7.94 3.13
C LEU A 254 -1.80 -6.51 3.65
N GLY A 255 -2.23 -6.35 4.91
CA GLY A 255 -2.04 -5.09 5.62
C GLY A 255 -0.56 -4.72 5.75
N ALA A 256 -0.27 -3.48 6.09
CA ALA A 256 1.10 -2.95 6.21
C ALA A 256 2.03 -3.86 7.04
N GLN A 257 1.53 -4.36 8.18
CA GLN A 257 2.23 -5.30 9.04
C GLN A 257 2.54 -6.63 8.33
N GLY A 258 1.56 -7.21 7.62
CA GLY A 258 1.75 -8.47 6.90
C GLY A 258 2.76 -8.33 5.76
N MET A 259 2.76 -7.20 5.04
CA MET A 259 3.77 -6.90 4.03
C MET A 259 5.17 -6.76 4.65
N ALA A 260 5.32 -6.02 5.74
CA ALA A 260 6.62 -5.86 6.36
C ALA A 260 7.15 -7.19 6.91
N SER A 261 6.27 -8.04 7.47
CA SER A 261 6.61 -9.43 7.84
C SER A 261 7.02 -10.28 6.63
N ALA A 262 6.36 -10.12 5.47
CA ALA A 262 6.76 -10.83 4.24
C ALA A 262 8.14 -10.39 3.74
N VAL A 263 8.42 -9.08 3.74
CA VAL A 263 9.75 -8.53 3.43
C VAL A 263 10.80 -9.06 4.43
N LEU A 264 10.48 -9.06 5.73
CA LEU A 264 11.35 -9.61 6.78
C LEU A 264 11.72 -11.05 6.50
N ARG A 265 10.72 -11.89 6.22
CA ARG A 265 10.93 -13.31 5.93
C ARG A 265 11.85 -13.51 4.74
N GLN A 266 11.70 -12.72 3.68
CA GLN A 266 12.59 -12.79 2.52
C GLN A 266 14.01 -12.37 2.88
N LEU A 267 14.18 -11.31 3.66
CA LEU A 267 15.50 -10.84 4.11
C LEU A 267 16.20 -11.86 5.00
N LEU A 268 15.48 -12.38 5.98
CA LEU A 268 15.99 -13.34 6.94
C LEU A 268 16.39 -14.66 6.26
N ARG A 269 15.57 -15.18 5.33
CA ARG A 269 15.91 -16.37 4.54
C ARG A 269 17.17 -16.18 3.72
N ARG A 270 17.33 -15.02 3.08
CA ARG A 270 18.52 -14.71 2.26
C ARG A 270 19.77 -14.57 3.12
N ARG A 271 19.69 -13.83 4.24
CA ARG A 271 20.83 -13.62 5.16
C ARG A 271 21.24 -14.89 5.90
N ALA A 272 20.27 -15.69 6.34
CA ALA A 272 20.57 -16.96 7.00
C ALA A 272 21.16 -17.97 6.01
N GLY A 273 20.75 -17.95 4.72
CA GLY A 273 21.38 -18.72 3.65
C GLY A 273 22.88 -18.43 3.52
N GLU A 274 23.29 -17.15 3.47
CA GLU A 274 24.71 -16.74 3.41
C GLU A 274 25.49 -17.25 4.63
N LEU A 275 24.95 -17.04 5.83
CA LEU A 275 25.63 -17.33 7.08
C LEU A 275 25.74 -18.83 7.37
N VAL A 276 24.75 -19.63 6.96
CA VAL A 276 24.66 -21.07 7.24
C VAL A 276 25.33 -21.90 6.15
N LEU A 277 25.21 -21.53 4.88
CA LEU A 277 25.67 -22.35 3.76
C LEU A 277 27.06 -21.95 3.24
N GLY A 278 27.61 -20.82 3.70
CA GLY A 278 28.90 -20.30 3.20
C GLY A 278 28.89 -20.01 1.70
N GLU A 279 27.70 -19.99 1.09
CA GLU A 279 27.50 -19.52 -0.26
C GLU A 279 27.81 -18.02 -0.22
N GLU A 280 28.92 -17.62 -0.86
CA GLU A 280 28.97 -16.28 -1.42
C GLU A 280 27.80 -16.22 -2.41
N LEU A 281 26.64 -15.74 -1.95
CA LEU A 281 25.64 -15.23 -2.86
C LEU A 281 26.34 -14.10 -3.60
N GLY A 282 26.89 -14.40 -4.76
CA GLY A 282 27.59 -13.47 -5.65
C GLY A 282 26.65 -12.41 -6.24
N GLY A 283 25.66 -11.95 -5.48
CA GLY A 283 24.64 -11.01 -5.90
C GLY A 283 24.32 -10.00 -4.81
N LEU A 284 24.52 -8.73 -5.14
CA LEU A 284 23.73 -7.51 -4.83
C LEU A 284 23.07 -7.28 -3.44
N TRP A 285 23.11 -8.17 -2.44
CA TRP A 285 22.13 -8.15 -1.35
C TRP A 285 22.63 -8.53 0.06
N GLY A 286 23.94 -8.53 0.31
CA GLY A 286 24.46 -8.55 1.70
C GLY A 286 23.94 -7.37 2.54
N VAL A 287 24.12 -7.38 3.87
CA VAL A 287 23.56 -6.37 4.82
C VAL A 287 23.69 -4.94 4.28
N LYS A 288 24.91 -4.56 3.92
CA LYS A 288 25.23 -3.24 3.36
C LYS A 288 24.52 -2.96 2.04
N ALA A 289 24.42 -3.93 1.13
CA ALA A 289 23.79 -3.73 -0.17
C ALA A 289 22.26 -3.59 -0.05
N PHE A 290 21.64 -4.26 0.92
CA PHE A 290 20.24 -4.03 1.24
C PHE A 290 20.00 -2.67 1.90
N GLU A 291 20.86 -2.26 2.84
CA GLU A 291 20.81 -0.91 3.42
C GLU A 291 20.98 0.16 2.33
N ASP A 292 21.97 -0.01 1.45
CA ASP A 292 22.19 0.85 0.29
C ASP A 292 20.94 0.88 -0.60
N TYR A 293 20.30 -0.27 -0.83
CA TYR A 293 19.06 -0.33 -1.60
C TYR A 293 17.91 0.39 -0.90
N LEU A 294 17.68 0.18 0.40
CA LEU A 294 16.65 0.90 1.14
C LEU A 294 16.91 2.40 1.07
N GLN A 295 18.14 2.84 1.33
CA GLN A 295 18.53 4.25 1.28
C GLN A 295 18.38 4.86 -0.11
N GLN A 296 18.66 4.11 -1.18
CA GLN A 296 18.64 4.64 -2.55
C GLN A 296 17.30 4.50 -3.25
N LYS A 297 16.50 3.48 -2.93
CA LYS A 297 15.30 3.10 -3.69
C LYS A 297 14.01 3.23 -2.89
N VAL A 298 14.04 2.95 -1.59
CA VAL A 298 12.82 2.91 -0.76
C VAL A 298 12.65 4.19 0.06
N LEU A 299 13.63 4.53 0.89
CA LEU A 299 13.58 5.68 1.80
C LEU A 299 13.33 7.02 1.10
N PRO A 300 13.84 7.29 -0.12
CA PRO A 300 13.55 8.56 -0.82
C PRO A 300 12.07 8.73 -1.20
N ILE A 301 11.30 7.64 -1.28
CA ILE A 301 9.88 7.65 -1.65
C ILE A 301 8.95 7.20 -0.51
N ALA A 302 9.52 6.74 0.61
CA ALA A 302 8.76 6.29 1.77
C ALA A 302 8.43 7.49 2.66
N PRO A 303 7.17 7.71 3.07
CA PRO A 303 6.87 8.79 4.00
C PRO A 303 7.67 8.67 5.31
N TYR A 304 7.89 9.79 5.99
CA TYR A 304 8.33 9.79 7.38
C TYR A 304 7.24 9.15 8.24
N TYR A 305 7.66 8.44 9.30
CA TYR A 305 6.72 8.01 10.33
C TYR A 305 6.02 9.24 10.90
N CYS A 306 4.68 9.25 10.88
CA CYS A 306 3.89 10.38 11.35
C CYS A 306 3.04 10.00 12.57
N ARG A 307 3.22 10.72 13.67
CA ARG A 307 2.25 10.72 14.77
C ARG A 307 1.10 11.65 14.40
N LEU A 308 -0.13 11.20 14.63
CA LEU A 308 -1.34 11.97 14.31
C LEU A 308 -2.02 12.45 15.59
N VAL A 309 -2.26 13.75 15.67
CA VAL A 309 -3.11 14.38 16.68
C VAL A 309 -4.42 14.76 16.00
N LEU A 310 -5.45 13.96 16.23
CA LEU A 310 -6.76 14.12 15.58
C LEU A 310 -7.71 14.99 16.44
N PRO A 311 -8.61 15.77 15.82
CA PRO A 311 -9.69 16.46 16.51
C PRO A 311 -10.76 15.48 17.01
N GLU A 312 -11.59 15.92 17.98
CA GLU A 312 -12.71 15.10 18.50
C GLU A 312 -13.84 14.90 17.47
N GLY A 313 -13.88 15.72 16.42
CA GLY A 313 -14.84 15.64 15.31
C GLY A 313 -14.16 15.38 13.95
N PRO A 314 -14.91 15.48 12.84
CA PRO A 314 -14.33 15.33 11.51
C PRO A 314 -13.27 16.42 11.26
N PRO A 315 -12.08 16.06 10.74
CA PRO A 315 -11.05 17.04 10.46
C PRO A 315 -11.49 17.98 9.33
N ALA A 316 -11.28 19.27 9.54
CA ALA A 316 -11.63 20.35 8.60
C ALA A 316 -10.39 20.92 7.87
N ARG A 317 -9.20 20.68 8.43
CA ARG A 317 -7.90 21.14 7.91
C ARG A 317 -6.78 20.29 8.50
N LEU A 318 -5.62 20.33 7.84
CA LEU A 318 -4.43 19.57 8.25
C LEU A 318 -3.23 20.50 8.41
N LEU A 319 -2.49 20.34 9.50
CA LEU A 319 -1.16 20.93 9.68
C LEU A 319 -0.12 19.81 9.75
N VAL A 320 0.91 19.88 8.92
CA VAL A 320 2.10 19.03 9.05
C VAL A 320 3.17 19.84 9.76
N LEU A 321 3.66 19.37 10.91
CA LEU A 321 4.60 20.13 11.73
C LEU A 321 5.87 19.32 12.04
N CYS A 322 6.99 19.72 11.45
CA CYS A 322 8.29 19.07 11.58
C CYS A 322 9.07 19.60 12.80
N HIS A 323 9.47 18.71 13.70
CA HIS A 323 10.23 19.06 14.91
C HIS A 323 11.67 19.55 14.65
N GLY A 324 12.34 20.05 15.68
CA GLY A 324 13.74 20.49 15.60
C GLY A 324 14.75 19.35 15.41
N GLY A 325 16.03 19.67 15.28
CA GLY A 325 17.10 18.66 15.36
C GLY A 325 17.49 18.40 16.81
N PHE A 326 17.97 17.20 17.12
CA PHE A 326 18.44 16.80 18.45
C PHE A 326 17.37 16.85 19.54
N VAL A 327 16.14 16.50 19.18
CA VAL A 327 14.99 16.35 20.08
C VAL A 327 14.33 15.00 19.86
N ARG A 328 13.43 14.60 20.75
CA ARG A 328 12.64 13.37 20.59
C ARG A 328 11.62 13.54 19.46
N GLY A 329 11.14 12.41 18.89
CA GLY A 329 10.12 12.45 17.84
C GLY A 329 8.76 13.00 18.30
N ASP A 330 8.51 12.99 19.61
CA ASP A 330 7.28 13.48 20.25
C ASP A 330 7.41 14.92 20.81
N ASP A 331 8.52 15.61 20.54
CA ASP A 331 8.84 16.93 21.11
C ASP A 331 7.73 17.98 20.88
N LEU A 332 7.13 18.01 19.68
CA LEU A 332 6.06 18.95 19.33
C LEU A 332 4.64 18.49 19.71
N GLN A 333 4.50 17.43 20.50
CA GLN A 333 3.18 16.92 20.87
C GLN A 333 2.42 17.90 21.76
N GLY A 334 3.10 18.64 22.65
CA GLY A 334 2.48 19.63 23.52
C GLY A 334 1.85 20.78 22.72
N GLU A 335 2.62 21.35 21.80
CA GLU A 335 2.22 22.44 20.90
C GLU A 335 1.09 21.98 19.98
N ALA A 336 1.13 20.75 19.48
CA ALA A 336 0.06 20.18 18.68
C ALA A 336 -1.27 20.09 19.45
N LEU A 337 -1.22 19.69 20.73
CA LEU A 337 -2.42 19.65 21.58
C LEU A 337 -2.96 21.04 21.89
N ALA A 338 -2.08 22.02 22.12
CA ALA A 338 -2.46 23.43 22.30
C ALA A 338 -3.13 24.00 21.03
N LEU A 339 -2.51 23.82 19.85
CA LEU A 339 -3.06 24.27 18.56
C LEU A 339 -4.41 23.61 18.24
N ARG A 340 -4.57 22.32 18.54
CA ARG A 340 -5.87 21.62 18.38
C ARG A 340 -6.95 22.24 19.27
N SER A 341 -6.59 22.67 20.48
CA SER A 341 -7.52 23.31 21.42
C SER A 341 -7.93 24.71 20.93
N MET A 342 -7.01 25.44 20.28
CA MET A 342 -7.28 26.74 19.66
C MET A 342 -8.08 26.64 18.35
N LEU A 343 -7.89 25.56 17.58
CA LEU A 343 -8.50 25.37 16.27
C LEU A 343 -9.31 24.06 16.20
N PRO A 344 -10.60 24.09 16.58
CA PRO A 344 -11.48 22.94 16.43
C PRO A 344 -11.48 22.40 14.99
N GLY A 345 -11.31 21.09 14.84
CA GLY A 345 -11.23 20.43 13.54
C GLY A 345 -9.84 20.46 12.88
N LEU A 346 -8.81 20.98 13.54
CA LEU A 346 -7.43 20.84 13.07
C LEU A 346 -6.92 19.41 13.36
N ALA A 347 -6.59 18.67 12.30
CA ALA A 347 -5.72 17.50 12.40
C ALA A 347 -4.27 17.95 12.28
N ILE A 348 -3.38 17.35 13.07
CA ILE A 348 -1.95 17.64 13.03
C ILE A 348 -1.17 16.34 12.79
N ALA A 349 -0.28 16.35 11.81
CA ALA A 349 0.69 15.30 11.58
C ALA A 349 2.07 15.79 12.06
N LEU A 350 2.71 14.97 12.89
CA LEU A 350 4.05 15.20 13.44
C LEU A 350 4.99 14.14 12.85
N PRO A 351 5.66 14.42 11.72
CA PRO A 351 6.61 13.48 11.16
C PRO A 351 7.87 13.41 12.03
N GLU A 352 8.36 12.20 12.27
CA GLU A 352 9.56 11.94 13.07
C GLU A 352 10.79 11.87 12.17
N ALA A 353 11.84 12.59 12.56
CA ALA A 353 13.09 12.56 11.84
C ALA A 353 13.77 11.19 11.91
N PRO A 354 14.35 10.68 10.81
CA PRO A 354 14.69 9.27 10.71
C PRO A 354 16.03 8.91 11.37
N ASN A 355 16.95 9.87 11.51
CA ASN A 355 18.30 9.57 11.98
C ASN A 355 18.35 9.72 13.51
N LEU A 356 18.73 8.64 14.19
CA LEU A 356 19.06 8.65 15.62
C LEU A 356 20.51 9.12 15.78
N VAL A 357 20.78 9.94 16.80
CA VAL A 357 22.15 10.38 17.13
C VAL A 357 22.58 9.80 18.47
N GLU A 358 21.88 10.15 19.55
CA GLU A 358 22.17 9.68 20.91
C GLU A 358 20.86 9.49 21.68
N GLY A 359 20.72 8.32 22.34
CA GLY A 359 19.47 7.96 23.03
C GLY A 359 18.27 7.96 22.09
N GLU A 360 17.25 8.76 22.43
CA GLU A 360 16.02 8.92 21.64
C GLU A 360 16.03 10.20 20.78
N LEU A 361 17.16 10.91 20.70
CA LEU A 361 17.27 12.16 19.96
C LEU A 361 17.41 11.92 18.46
N ARG A 362 16.65 12.71 17.68
CA ARG A 362 16.50 12.56 16.24
C ARG A 362 16.92 13.81 15.47
N VAL A 363 17.46 13.62 14.28
CA VAL A 363 17.80 14.69 13.32
C VAL A 363 17.30 14.35 11.92
N TRP A 364 16.87 15.36 11.17
CA TRP A 364 16.39 15.20 9.79
C TRP A 364 17.52 14.81 8.85
N TRP A 365 18.70 15.39 9.09
CA TRP A 365 19.98 15.00 8.54
C TRP A 365 21.09 15.40 9.54
N PRO A 366 22.25 14.73 9.51
CA PRO A 366 23.39 15.13 10.34
C PRO A 366 23.84 16.56 10.00
N LEU A 367 24.11 17.39 11.04
CA LEU A 367 24.65 18.75 10.87
C LEU A 367 26.18 18.77 10.76
N GLU A 368 26.79 17.71 10.25
CA GLU A 368 28.24 17.59 10.05
C GLU A 368 28.62 17.78 8.58
N GLY A 369 29.82 18.32 8.32
CA GLY A 369 30.37 18.45 6.97
C GLY A 369 30.37 19.87 6.40
N LYS A 370 30.48 19.98 5.06
CA LYS A 370 30.76 21.25 4.35
C LYS A 370 29.57 22.22 4.27
N GLU A 371 28.34 21.71 4.20
CA GLU A 371 27.11 22.51 4.11
C GLU A 371 26.03 21.98 5.08
N PRO A 372 26.27 22.02 6.40
CA PRO A 372 25.46 21.29 7.38
C PRO A 372 23.99 21.74 7.44
N LEU A 373 23.69 22.96 6.99
CA LEU A 373 22.34 23.53 7.02
C LEU A 373 21.52 23.20 5.76
N ARG A 374 22.13 22.62 4.71
CA ARG A 374 21.40 22.26 3.50
C ARG A 374 20.80 20.87 3.64
N ALA A 375 19.49 20.78 3.47
CA ALA A 375 18.78 19.51 3.51
C ALA A 375 19.21 18.64 2.32
N PRO A 376 19.64 17.39 2.55
CA PRO A 376 20.01 16.51 1.45
C PRO A 376 18.79 16.16 0.60
N ALA A 377 19.03 15.85 -0.68
CA ALA A 377 17.96 15.54 -1.63
C ALA A 377 17.04 14.40 -1.14
N ALA A 378 17.59 13.41 -0.43
CA ALA A 378 16.82 12.32 0.16
C ALA A 378 15.81 12.80 1.22
N ALA A 379 16.21 13.71 2.12
CA ALA A 379 15.31 14.27 3.12
C ALA A 379 14.19 15.12 2.48
N LEU A 380 14.51 15.86 1.42
CA LEU A 380 13.54 16.64 0.65
C LEU A 380 12.54 15.76 -0.11
N SER A 381 13.00 14.68 -0.76
CA SER A 381 12.12 13.72 -1.43
C SER A 381 11.21 13.01 -0.43
N ARG A 382 11.74 12.70 0.75
CA ARG A 382 10.97 12.05 1.82
C ARG A 382 9.90 12.97 2.42
N LEU A 383 10.19 14.27 2.55
CA LEU A 383 9.20 15.28 2.91
C LEU A 383 8.06 15.32 1.89
N GLN A 384 8.40 15.34 0.60
CA GLN A 384 7.42 15.31 -0.48
C GLN A 384 6.53 14.06 -0.40
N ALA A 385 7.12 12.87 -0.28
CA ALA A 385 6.37 11.62 -0.14
C ALA A 385 5.45 11.62 1.10
N THR A 386 5.89 12.24 2.20
CA THR A 386 5.09 12.40 3.42
C THR A 386 3.86 13.27 3.19
N VAL A 387 4.05 14.41 2.52
CA VAL A 387 2.95 15.33 2.18
C VAL A 387 1.95 14.66 1.24
N GLU A 388 2.43 13.99 0.20
CA GLU A 388 1.58 13.26 -0.76
C GLU A 388 0.77 12.16 -0.08
N TRP A 389 1.41 11.36 0.80
CA TRP A 389 0.72 10.34 1.59
C TRP A 389 -0.35 10.93 2.50
N LEU A 390 -0.04 12.03 3.20
CA LEU A 390 -1.00 12.73 4.06
C LEU A 390 -2.16 13.34 3.27
N GLN A 391 -1.91 13.91 2.08
CA GLN A 391 -2.97 14.43 1.21
C GLN A 391 -3.90 13.32 0.70
N GLY A 392 -3.34 12.15 0.36
CA GLY A 392 -4.11 10.97 0.00
C GLY A 392 -4.94 10.40 1.15
N ARG A 393 -4.44 10.51 2.40
CA ARG A 393 -5.12 10.08 3.62
C ARG A 393 -6.25 11.04 4.06
N PHE A 394 -6.01 12.35 3.97
CA PHE A 394 -6.92 13.41 4.42
C PHE A 394 -7.58 14.13 3.23
N GLN A 395 -8.02 13.37 2.23
CA GLN A 395 -8.46 13.86 0.92
C GLN A 395 -9.31 15.13 0.99
N GLY A 396 -8.90 16.14 0.21
CA GLY A 396 -9.66 17.38 0.04
C GLY A 396 -9.53 18.39 1.20
N LEU A 397 -8.83 18.06 2.29
CA LEU A 397 -8.59 19.04 3.35
C LEU A 397 -7.52 20.06 2.95
N PRO A 398 -7.72 21.36 3.24
CA PRO A 398 -6.67 22.35 3.10
C PRO A 398 -5.54 22.03 4.09
N MET A 399 -4.32 22.00 3.57
CA MET A 399 -3.12 21.63 4.32
C MET A 399 -2.18 22.83 4.46
N ALA A 400 -1.72 23.11 5.68
CA ALA A 400 -0.50 23.88 5.91
C ALA A 400 0.65 22.94 6.27
N ILE A 401 1.88 23.40 6.03
CA ILE A 401 3.09 22.71 6.47
C ILE A 401 3.98 23.69 7.23
N GLY A 402 4.67 23.22 8.25
CA GLY A 402 5.62 24.02 8.98
C GLY A 402 6.64 23.20 9.72
N GLY A 403 7.56 23.89 10.36
CA GLY A 403 8.49 23.23 11.27
C GLY A 403 9.21 24.19 12.19
N PHE A 404 9.92 23.60 13.14
CA PHE A 404 10.76 24.31 14.11
C PHE A 404 12.23 24.01 13.85
N SER A 405 13.10 25.02 13.94
CA SER A 405 14.55 24.87 13.82
C SER A 405 14.96 24.10 12.55
N GLN A 406 15.62 22.94 12.68
CA GLN A 406 15.97 22.07 11.54
C GLN A 406 14.74 21.62 10.71
N GLY A 407 13.58 21.38 11.35
CA GLY A 407 12.32 21.08 10.65
C GLY A 407 11.84 22.25 9.80
N ALA A 408 12.01 23.50 10.26
CA ALA A 408 11.73 24.68 9.45
C ALA A 408 12.67 24.78 8.25
N MET A 409 13.96 24.46 8.42
CA MET A 409 14.93 24.41 7.31
C MET A 409 14.52 23.36 6.27
N LEU A 410 14.03 22.20 6.71
CA LEU A 410 13.55 21.12 5.84
C LEU A 410 12.37 21.60 4.98
N VAL A 411 11.36 22.18 5.63
CA VAL A 411 10.15 22.67 4.97
C VAL A 411 10.47 23.80 3.99
N ALA A 412 11.29 24.77 4.42
CA ALA A 412 11.70 25.90 3.58
C ALA A 412 12.39 25.43 2.29
N GLN A 413 13.37 24.53 2.42
CA GLN A 413 14.12 24.01 1.26
C GLN A 413 13.30 23.04 0.39
N GLY A 414 12.28 22.38 0.95
CA GLY A 414 11.43 21.44 0.25
C GLY A 414 10.20 22.04 -0.43
N LEU A 415 9.83 23.29 -0.10
CA LEU A 415 8.55 23.87 -0.49
C LEU A 415 8.29 23.86 -2.00
N THR A 416 9.31 24.08 -2.81
CA THR A 416 9.20 24.09 -4.29
C THR A 416 8.89 22.73 -4.91
N ARG A 417 9.03 21.64 -4.13
CA ARG A 417 8.69 20.26 -4.53
C ARG A 417 7.23 19.91 -4.25
N LEU A 418 6.54 20.69 -3.42
CA LEU A 418 5.17 20.40 -2.97
C LEU A 418 4.14 21.08 -3.90
N ARG A 419 3.93 20.52 -5.10
CA ARG A 419 3.19 21.24 -6.18
C ARG A 419 1.73 20.83 -6.38
N GLU A 420 1.33 19.60 -6.06
CA GLU A 420 0.02 19.09 -6.51
C GLU A 420 -0.70 18.20 -5.47
N PRO A 421 -1.74 18.73 -4.80
CA PRO A 421 -2.01 20.15 -4.59
C PRO A 421 -0.92 20.79 -3.72
N PRO A 422 -0.59 22.08 -3.92
CA PRO A 422 0.37 22.74 -3.04
C PRO A 422 -0.27 22.99 -1.66
N PRO A 423 0.53 23.04 -0.57
CA PRO A 423 0.04 23.49 0.71
C PRO A 423 -0.53 24.91 0.61
N LYS A 424 -1.55 25.20 1.40
CA LYS A 424 -2.20 26.52 1.48
C LYS A 424 -1.37 27.55 2.25
N GLY A 425 -0.41 27.09 3.05
CA GLY A 425 0.54 27.95 3.73
C GLY A 425 1.75 27.18 4.23
N ALA A 426 2.86 27.90 4.41
CA ALA A 426 4.10 27.40 5.00
C ALA A 426 4.46 28.21 6.27
N ILE A 427 4.90 27.53 7.33
CA ILE A 427 5.24 28.14 8.62
C ILE A 427 6.69 27.81 8.98
N PHE A 428 7.48 28.83 9.31
CA PHE A 428 8.88 28.67 9.69
C PHE A 428 9.09 29.23 11.10
N LEU A 429 9.33 28.34 12.07
CA LEU A 429 9.57 28.71 13.46
C LEU A 429 11.07 28.57 13.76
N SER A 430 11.74 29.69 14.03
CA SER A 430 13.14 29.72 14.47
C SER A 430 14.13 28.91 13.59
N GLY A 431 13.93 28.87 12.27
CA GLY A 431 14.67 27.96 11.39
C GLY A 431 15.12 28.52 10.04
N LEU A 432 14.96 29.81 9.78
CA LEU A 432 15.43 30.44 8.54
C LEU A 432 16.95 30.71 8.58
N ALA A 433 17.78 29.66 8.54
CA ALA A 433 19.24 29.80 8.63
C ALA A 433 19.96 29.80 7.28
N VAL A 434 19.32 29.31 6.22
CA VAL A 434 19.90 29.19 4.88
C VAL A 434 18.93 29.68 3.83
N THR A 435 19.47 30.31 2.78
CA THR A 435 18.66 30.81 1.66
C THR A 435 18.13 29.66 0.83
N PHE A 436 16.89 29.79 0.37
CA PHE A 436 16.22 28.82 -0.47
C PHE A 436 15.40 29.54 -1.54
N GLN A 437 14.90 28.78 -2.51
CA GLN A 437 14.01 29.31 -3.52
C GLN A 437 12.60 29.42 -2.94
N ALA A 438 12.07 30.64 -2.84
CA ALA A 438 10.69 30.85 -2.41
C ALA A 438 9.72 30.18 -3.39
N ALA A 439 8.68 29.54 -2.86
CA ALA A 439 7.56 29.04 -3.64
C ALA A 439 6.41 30.07 -3.62
N ASP A 440 5.49 29.98 -4.57
CA ASP A 440 4.25 30.77 -4.58
C ASP A 440 3.22 30.19 -3.58
N VAL A 441 3.62 30.18 -2.31
CA VAL A 441 2.82 29.69 -1.18
C VAL A 441 2.87 30.76 -0.10
N PRO A 442 1.72 31.16 0.50
CA PRO A 442 1.71 32.08 1.63
C PRO A 442 2.63 31.56 2.75
N CYS A 443 3.56 32.40 3.22
CA CYS A 443 4.54 32.03 4.22
C CYS A 443 4.40 32.88 5.49
N LEU A 444 4.61 32.25 6.65
CA LEU A 444 4.73 32.90 7.95
C LEU A 444 6.08 32.50 8.56
N ALA A 445 6.97 33.46 8.80
CA ALA A 445 8.19 33.21 9.56
C ALA A 445 8.13 33.92 10.91
N LEU A 446 8.36 33.17 12.00
CA LEU A 446 8.35 33.66 13.37
C LEU A 446 9.71 33.35 14.01
N HIS A 447 10.28 34.31 14.74
CA HIS A 447 11.63 34.18 15.31
C HIS A 447 11.79 34.95 16.62
N GLY A 448 12.53 34.42 17.58
CA GLY A 448 12.88 35.14 18.82
C GLY A 448 14.12 36.03 18.67
N ASP A 449 14.14 37.22 19.28
CA ASP A 449 15.33 38.09 19.19
C ASP A 449 16.49 37.67 20.09
N CYS A 450 16.25 36.73 21.01
CA CYS A 450 17.23 36.15 21.92
C CYS A 450 17.58 34.68 21.55
N ASP A 451 17.26 34.25 20.33
CA ASP A 451 17.64 32.93 19.81
C ASP A 451 19.17 32.82 19.63
N ASP A 452 19.78 31.99 20.47
CA ASP A 452 21.22 31.74 20.51
C ASP A 452 21.66 30.58 19.59
N ARG A 453 20.71 29.81 19.03
CA ARG A 453 20.99 28.68 18.13
C ARG A 453 20.88 29.07 16.68
N VAL A 454 19.77 29.69 16.29
CA VAL A 454 19.57 30.26 14.95
C VAL A 454 19.46 31.76 15.11
N ARG A 455 20.58 32.46 14.88
CA ARG A 455 20.65 33.90 15.15
C ARG A 455 19.66 34.67 14.29
N LEU A 456 18.97 35.65 14.88
CA LEU A 456 18.04 36.53 14.17
C LEU A 456 18.68 37.22 12.93
N ALA A 457 19.98 37.50 12.99
CA ALA A 457 20.71 38.07 11.85
C ALA A 457 20.69 37.15 10.61
N ASP A 458 20.78 35.84 10.80
CA ASP A 458 20.74 34.85 9.72
C ASP A 458 19.31 34.79 9.13
N ALA A 459 18.27 34.81 9.98
CA ALA A 459 16.87 34.88 9.55
C ALA A 459 16.55 36.16 8.75
N LYS A 460 17.04 37.33 9.20
CA LYS A 460 16.89 38.60 8.48
C LYS A 460 17.62 38.58 7.13
N LEU A 461 18.77 37.90 7.04
CA LEU A 461 19.47 37.71 5.77
C LEU A 461 18.69 36.82 4.81
N VAL A 462 18.02 35.76 5.29
CA VAL A 462 17.15 34.92 4.47
C VAL A 462 15.90 35.70 4.04
N GLN A 463 15.28 36.46 4.95
CA GLN A 463 14.14 37.34 4.63
C GLN A 463 14.49 38.33 3.51
N SER A 464 15.64 39.00 3.57
CA SER A 464 15.99 40.01 2.56
C SER A 464 16.14 39.44 1.16
N LYS A 465 16.43 38.13 1.05
CA LYS A 465 16.61 37.40 -0.22
C LYS A 465 15.34 36.69 -0.71
N THR A 466 14.43 36.33 0.20
CA THR A 466 13.22 35.56 -0.10
C THR A 466 11.94 36.41 -0.08
N HIS A 467 12.00 37.59 0.54
CA HIS A 467 10.87 38.49 0.80
C HIS A 467 9.75 37.87 1.66
N ILE A 468 10.05 36.80 2.39
CA ILE A 468 9.10 36.18 3.31
C ILE A 468 8.92 37.08 4.55
N PRO A 469 7.67 37.39 4.96
CA PRO A 469 7.43 38.14 6.19
C PRO A 469 8.01 37.43 7.42
N LEU A 470 8.79 38.17 8.21
CA LEU A 470 9.42 37.71 9.45
C LEU A 470 8.88 38.54 10.61
N GLU A 471 8.17 37.90 11.52
CA GLU A 471 7.70 38.50 12.78
C GLU A 471 8.68 38.12 13.90
N VAL A 472 9.12 39.12 14.66
CA VAL A 472 10.12 38.94 15.73
C VAL A 472 9.45 39.09 17.08
N PHE A 473 9.67 38.10 17.96
CA PHE A 473 9.14 38.07 19.33
C PHE A 473 10.21 38.52 20.32
N PRO A 474 10.02 39.69 20.99
CA PRO A 474 11.01 40.22 21.92
C PRO A 474 11.22 39.34 23.15
N GLY A 475 12.47 39.12 23.54
CA GLY A 475 12.87 38.31 24.68
C GLY A 475 12.75 36.80 24.49
N LEU A 476 12.22 36.33 23.36
CA LEU A 476 12.05 34.91 23.08
C LEU A 476 13.38 34.28 22.64
N GLY A 477 13.73 33.14 23.24
CA GLY A 477 14.90 32.35 22.87
C GLY A 477 14.65 31.40 21.70
N HIS A 478 15.35 30.25 21.70
CA HIS A 478 15.13 29.17 20.74
C HIS A 478 13.99 28.23 21.18
N GLU A 479 12.76 28.75 21.23
CA GLU A 479 11.59 28.05 21.75
C GLU A 479 10.29 28.50 21.06
N ILE A 480 9.17 27.86 21.40
CA ILE A 480 7.83 28.20 20.90
C ILE A 480 6.98 28.64 22.09
N SER A 481 6.62 29.92 22.15
CA SER A 481 5.73 30.46 23.19
C SER A 481 4.26 30.40 22.80
N ASP A 482 3.35 30.60 23.76
CA ASP A 482 1.90 30.67 23.50
C ASP A 482 1.55 31.74 22.45
N ALA A 483 2.22 32.90 22.49
CA ALA A 483 2.00 33.97 21.52
C ALA A 483 2.42 33.56 20.09
N VAL A 484 3.43 32.70 19.96
CA VAL A 484 3.82 32.10 18.68
C VAL A 484 2.73 31.12 18.21
N LEU A 485 2.20 30.29 19.10
CA LEU A 485 1.11 29.35 18.78
C LEU A 485 -0.18 30.07 18.37
N ASP A 486 -0.57 31.15 19.07
CA ASP A 486 -1.70 32.00 18.70
C ASP A 486 -1.54 32.53 17.27
N ARG A 487 -0.34 32.98 16.93
CA ARG A 487 -0.03 33.51 15.60
C ARG A 487 -0.11 32.43 14.52
N VAL A 488 0.39 31.23 14.81
CA VAL A 488 0.28 30.05 13.94
C VAL A 488 -1.18 29.66 13.74
N ALA A 489 -1.97 29.62 14.82
CA ALA A 489 -3.39 29.30 14.77
C ALA A 489 -4.15 30.30 13.87
N ALA A 490 -3.93 31.60 14.06
CA ALA A 490 -4.54 32.64 13.24
C ALA A 490 -4.18 32.49 11.74
N PHE A 491 -2.92 32.16 11.44
CA PHE A 491 -2.48 31.93 10.06
C PHE A 491 -3.12 30.68 9.44
N CYS A 492 -3.20 29.58 10.18
CA CYS A 492 -3.88 28.37 9.73
C CYS A 492 -5.37 28.62 9.50
N GLU A 493 -6.04 29.40 10.34
CA GLU A 493 -7.45 29.77 10.15
C GLU A 493 -7.64 30.62 8.88
N GLU A 494 -6.78 31.62 8.66
CA GLU A 494 -6.82 32.48 7.49
C GLU A 494 -6.58 31.72 6.18
N LYS A 495 -5.51 30.90 6.13
CA LYS A 495 -5.04 30.28 4.88
C LYS A 495 -5.63 28.90 4.62
N CYS A 496 -5.99 28.15 5.67
CA CYS A 496 -6.52 26.78 5.56
C CYS A 496 -8.01 26.70 5.87
N CYS A 497 -8.78 27.71 5.46
CA CYS A 497 -10.23 27.62 5.46
C CYS A 497 -10.69 26.75 4.28
N LEU A 498 -11.62 25.82 4.52
CA LEU A 498 -12.39 25.23 3.45
C LEU A 498 -13.20 26.37 2.83
N CYS A 499 -12.89 26.75 1.58
CA CYS A 499 -13.76 27.62 0.82
C CYS A 499 -15.14 26.97 0.83
N ARG A 500 -16.07 27.50 1.64
CA ARG A 500 -17.49 27.17 1.49
C ARG A 500 -17.81 27.59 0.07
N LYS A 501 -17.93 26.63 -0.84
CA LYS A 501 -18.60 26.88 -2.11
C LYS A 501 -19.99 27.35 -1.71
N GLU A 502 -20.23 28.65 -1.68
CA GLU A 502 -21.58 29.16 -1.62
C GLU A 502 -22.35 28.44 -2.72
N PRO A 503 -23.48 27.79 -2.41
CA PRO A 503 -24.25 27.09 -3.43
C PRO A 503 -24.64 28.11 -4.51
N SER A 504 -23.96 28.02 -5.65
CA SER A 504 -24.17 28.92 -6.78
C SER A 504 -25.49 28.57 -7.46
N SER A 505 -26.63 29.00 -6.91
CA SER A 505 -27.90 29.08 -7.64
C SER A 505 -28.99 29.87 -6.90
N LEU A 506 -28.84 31.19 -6.86
CA LEU A 506 -29.99 32.05 -7.15
C LEU A 506 -29.74 32.70 -8.51
N PRO A 507 -30.62 32.50 -9.51
CA PRO A 507 -30.41 33.06 -10.84
C PRO A 507 -30.42 34.59 -10.75
N ARG A 508 -29.31 35.22 -11.13
CA ARG A 508 -29.23 36.68 -11.30
C ARG A 508 -30.31 37.10 -12.30
N ARG A 509 -31.38 37.74 -11.80
CA ARG A 509 -32.36 38.43 -12.64
C ARG A 509 -31.62 39.41 -13.53
N ARG A 510 -31.67 39.17 -14.85
CA ARG A 510 -31.17 40.10 -15.86
C ARG A 510 -31.89 41.44 -15.70
N ARG A 511 -31.21 42.47 -15.19
CA ARG A 511 -31.64 43.86 -15.38
C ARG A 511 -31.29 44.25 -16.82
N SER A 512 -32.31 44.48 -17.64
CA SER A 512 -32.18 45.02 -18.98
C SER A 512 -31.68 46.46 -18.92
N CYS A 513 -30.43 46.70 -19.33
CA CYS A 513 -29.95 48.04 -19.65
C CYS A 513 -30.55 48.48 -20.99
N CYS A 514 -31.61 49.29 -20.94
CA CYS A 514 -32.01 50.16 -22.05
C CYS A 514 -30.89 51.18 -22.32
N ARG A 515 -30.20 51.03 -23.46
CA ARG A 515 -29.36 52.07 -24.05
C ARG A 515 -30.23 53.23 -24.51
N ARG A 516 -30.13 54.40 -23.86
CA ARG A 516 -30.47 55.70 -24.47
C ARG A 516 -29.16 56.35 -24.91
N ARG A 517 -28.98 56.50 -26.22
CA ARG A 517 -27.94 57.32 -26.85
C ARG A 517 -28.34 58.79 -26.71
N GLY A 518 -27.52 59.58 -26.02
CA GLY A 518 -27.56 61.04 -26.06
C GLY A 518 -26.23 61.55 -26.61
N ARG A 519 -26.27 62.19 -27.78
CA ARG A 519 -25.17 62.91 -28.42
C ARG A 519 -24.77 64.11 -27.55
N GLN A 520 -23.47 64.34 -27.37
CA GLN A 520 -22.96 65.68 -27.07
C GLN A 520 -21.76 65.97 -27.97
N SER A 521 -21.91 67.06 -28.70
CA SER A 521 -21.00 67.69 -29.66
C SER A 521 -19.98 68.55 -28.93
N CYS A 522 -18.70 68.41 -29.29
CA CYS A 522 -17.66 69.40 -28.99
C CYS A 522 -17.53 70.36 -30.17
N CYS A 523 -17.82 71.65 -29.96
CA CYS A 523 -17.33 72.78 -30.76
C CYS A 523 -17.31 74.05 -29.89
N GLY A 524 -16.12 74.65 -29.75
CA GLY A 524 -15.86 76.10 -29.78
C GLY A 524 -16.28 76.98 -28.61
N GLY A 525 -15.30 77.65 -28.00
CA GLY A 525 -15.48 78.77 -27.07
C GLY A 525 -14.33 78.88 -26.10
#